data_AF-A0A6V8PWA8-F1
#
_entry.id   AF-A0A6V8PWA8-F1
#
_cell.length_a   1.000
_cell.length_b   1.000
_cell.length_c   1.000
_cell.angle_alpha   90.00
_cell.angle_beta   90.00
_cell.angle_gamma   90.00
#
_symmetry.space_group_name_H-M   'P 1'
#
loop_
_entity.id
_entity.type
_entity.pdbx_description
1 polymer ?
#
loop_
_entity_poly.entity_id
_entity_poly.type
_entity_poly.pdbx_seq_one_letter_code
_entity_poly.pdbx_strand_id
1 'polypeptide(L)'
;MEIPQEDGELMPQKGQELVPGVRHARTRGIFAVARPLIAKGAALNGREVSRTFECFDHARDGVENFVTISGGKTTSARAMAEKVSDVICNKLGIDVPCRTREVVLASYREFF
;
A
#
# COMPACT_ATOMS: atom_id res chain seq x y z
N MET A 1 -9.76 -0.79 -16.43
CA MET A 1 -10.76 -0.29 -15.47
C MET A 1 -11.04 1.14 -15.87
N GLU A 2 -12.28 1.44 -16.23
CA GLU A 2 -12.72 2.80 -16.53
C GLU A 2 -12.94 3.55 -15.21
N ILE A 3 -12.48 4.80 -15.13
CA ILE A 3 -12.70 5.63 -13.94
C ILE A 3 -14.13 6.18 -14.04
N PRO A 4 -15.01 5.94 -13.06
CA PRO A 4 -16.34 6.51 -13.07
C PRO A 4 -16.29 8.03 -13.27
N GLN A 5 -17.10 8.55 -14.19
CA GLN A 5 -17.12 9.98 -14.49
C GLN A 5 -17.42 10.82 -13.24
N GLU A 6 -18.31 10.31 -12.39
CA GLU A 6 -18.66 10.92 -11.09
C GLU A 6 -17.46 11.11 -10.16
N ASP A 7 -16.52 10.16 -10.10
CA ASP A 7 -15.31 10.26 -9.27
C ASP A 7 -14.37 11.36 -9.78
N GLY A 8 -14.32 11.55 -11.10
CA GLY A 8 -13.54 12.59 -11.76
C GLY A 8 -14.09 14.00 -11.52
N GLU A 9 -15.42 14.13 -11.37
CA GLU A 9 -16.12 15.40 -11.19
C GLU A 9 -16.25 15.81 -9.72
N LEU A 10 -16.41 14.85 -8.81
CA LEU A 10 -16.60 15.11 -7.38
C LEU A 10 -15.39 15.80 -6.75
N MET A 11 -14.17 15.41 -7.12
CA MET A 11 -12.94 15.97 -6.53
C MET A 11 -12.75 17.48 -6.83
N PRO A 12 -12.86 17.95 -8.09
CA PRO A 12 -12.86 19.38 -8.40
C PRO A 12 -14.01 20.13 -7.74
N GLN A 13 -15.22 19.56 -7.72
CA GLN A 13 -16.40 20.19 -7.10
C GLN A 13 -16.20 20.44 -5.61
N LYS A 14 -15.67 19.46 -4.87
CA LYS A 14 -15.33 19.65 -3.45
C LYS A 14 -14.14 20.59 -3.25
N GLY A 15 -13.17 20.56 -4.16
CA GLY A 15 -12.03 21.47 -4.15
C GLY A 15 -12.43 22.95 -4.27
N GLN A 16 -13.36 23.29 -5.15
CA GLN A 16 -13.81 24.69 -5.34
C GLN A 16 -14.63 25.24 -4.17
N GLU A 17 -15.29 24.38 -3.38
CA GLU A 17 -15.97 24.79 -2.14
C GLU A 17 -14.97 25.37 -1.12
N LEU A 18 -13.74 24.81 -1.06
CA LEU A 18 -12.68 25.29 -0.18
C LEU A 18 -11.79 26.36 -0.83
N VAL A 19 -11.48 26.21 -2.12
CA VAL A 19 -10.58 27.08 -2.87
C VAL A 19 -11.24 27.48 -4.19
N PRO A 20 -11.96 28.62 -4.25
CA PRO A 20 -12.76 29.01 -5.42
C PRO A 20 -12.00 29.09 -6.74
N GLY A 21 -10.68 29.28 -6.72
CA GLY A 21 -9.83 29.29 -7.92
C GLY A 21 -9.75 27.93 -8.63
N VAL A 22 -10.04 26.82 -7.94
CA VAL A 22 -10.02 25.46 -8.52
C VAL A 22 -10.99 25.34 -9.70
N ARG A 23 -12.10 26.09 -9.70
CA ARG A 23 -13.09 26.08 -10.80
C ARG A 23 -12.52 26.49 -12.15
N HIS A 24 -11.41 27.23 -12.14
CA HIS A 24 -10.73 27.74 -13.34
C HIS A 24 -9.47 26.93 -13.67
N ALA A 25 -9.11 25.95 -12.85
CA ALA A 25 -7.94 25.13 -13.04
C ALA A 25 -8.17 24.08 -14.13
N ARG A 26 -7.15 23.82 -14.95
CA ARG A 26 -7.18 22.76 -15.97
C ARG A 26 -6.79 21.42 -15.35
N THR A 27 -7.65 20.41 -15.47
CA THR A 27 -7.31 19.03 -15.11
C THR A 27 -6.24 18.47 -16.04
N ARG A 28 -5.09 18.04 -15.49
CA ARG A 28 -3.99 17.43 -16.25
C ARG A 28 -4.07 15.91 -16.36
N GLY A 29 -4.77 15.27 -15.43
CA GLY A 29 -4.95 13.82 -15.40
C GLY A 29 -5.84 13.41 -14.25
N ILE A 30 -6.51 12.27 -14.41
CA ILE A 30 -7.35 11.63 -13.41
C ILE A 30 -6.83 10.20 -13.26
N PHE A 31 -6.60 9.78 -12.03
CA PHE A 31 -6.04 8.46 -11.72
C PHE A 31 -6.89 7.80 -10.64
N ALA A 32 -7.12 6.50 -10.79
CA ALA A 32 -7.77 5.67 -9.78
C ALA A 32 -6.88 4.46 -9.48
N VAL A 33 -6.90 4.03 -8.22
CA VAL A 33 -6.15 2.86 -7.75
C VAL A 33 -7.02 2.04 -6.80
N ALA A 34 -7.02 0.72 -7.00
CA ALA A 34 -7.62 -0.19 -6.03
C ALA A 34 -6.68 -0.32 -4.82
N ARG A 35 -7.25 -0.28 -3.62
CA ARG A 35 -6.49 -0.52 -2.39
C ARG A 35 -6.68 -1.98 -1.96
N PRO A 36 -5.61 -2.79 -1.86
CA PRO A 36 -5.71 -4.18 -1.40
C PRO A 36 -5.92 -4.19 0.11
N LEU A 37 -7.17 -4.07 0.54
CA LEU A 37 -7.55 -4.07 1.95
C LEU A 37 -7.79 -5.50 2.43
N ILE A 38 -7.24 -5.86 3.59
CA ILE A 38 -7.46 -7.16 4.21
C ILE A 38 -8.74 -7.11 5.03
N ALA A 39 -9.82 -7.68 4.52
CA ALA A 39 -11.06 -7.83 5.28
C ALA A 39 -10.85 -8.82 6.44
N LYS A 40 -11.23 -8.43 7.66
CA LYS A 40 -11.36 -9.35 8.81
C LYS A 40 -12.84 -9.47 9.15
N GLY A 41 -13.40 -10.67 8.94
CA GLY A 41 -14.83 -10.94 9.17
C GLY A 41 -15.76 -10.30 8.11
N ALA A 42 -17.05 -10.24 8.43
CA ALA A 42 -18.11 -9.72 7.56
C ALA A 42 -18.20 -8.18 7.54
N ALA A 43 -17.08 -7.47 7.62
CA ALA A 43 -17.07 -6.01 7.57
C ALA A 43 -17.38 -5.54 6.13
N LEU A 44 -18.65 -5.18 5.90
CA LEU A 44 -19.22 -4.82 4.59
C LEU A 44 -18.86 -3.39 4.13
N ASN A 45 -18.21 -2.59 4.98
CA ASN A 45 -17.86 -1.19 4.67
C ASN A 45 -16.33 -1.03 4.50
N GLY A 46 -15.88 -0.72 3.29
CA GLY A 46 -14.45 -0.55 2.95
C GLY A 46 -13.72 0.55 3.73
N ARG A 47 -14.45 1.42 4.45
CA ARG A 47 -13.86 2.44 5.33
C ARG A 47 -13.42 1.89 6.71
N GLU A 48 -13.99 0.77 7.15
CA GLU A 48 -13.76 0.16 8.47
C GLU A 48 -12.70 -0.93 8.46
N VAL A 49 -12.20 -1.31 7.28
CA VAL A 49 -11.18 -2.34 7.14
C VAL A 49 -9.83 -1.84 7.68
N SER A 50 -9.17 -2.66 8.50
CA SER A 50 -7.88 -2.35 9.11
C SER A 50 -6.87 -1.88 8.06
N ARG A 51 -6.28 -0.70 8.28
CA ARG A 51 -5.22 -0.13 7.41
C ARG A 51 -3.82 -0.57 7.82
N THR A 52 -3.70 -1.67 8.55
CA THR A 52 -2.43 -2.32 8.88
C THR A 52 -2.01 -3.25 7.74
N PHE A 53 -0.80 -3.81 7.81
CA PHE A 53 -0.38 -4.91 6.95
C PHE A 53 -0.38 -6.21 7.74
N GLU A 54 -0.44 -7.33 7.03
CA GLU A 54 -0.35 -8.66 7.62
C GLU A 54 0.53 -9.56 6.75
N CYS A 55 1.31 -10.40 7.43
CA CYS A 55 2.16 -11.41 6.80
C CYS A 55 1.56 -12.78 7.09
N PHE A 56 1.32 -13.55 6.04
CA PHE A 56 0.71 -14.87 6.09
C PHE A 56 1.77 -15.90 5.72
N ASP A 57 2.17 -16.74 6.68
CA ASP A 57 2.95 -17.93 6.41
C ASP A 57 2.00 -19.09 6.12
N HIS A 58 2.05 -19.60 4.89
CA HIS A 58 1.17 -20.66 4.41
C HIS A 58 1.63 -22.06 4.81
N ALA A 59 2.71 -22.21 5.58
CA ALA A 59 3.07 -23.49 6.22
C ALA A 59 1.92 -24.02 7.10
N ARG A 60 1.17 -23.11 7.75
CA ARG A 60 -0.05 -23.46 8.50
C ARG A 60 -1.18 -24.02 7.63
N ASP A 61 -1.13 -23.73 6.33
CA ASP A 61 -2.08 -24.19 5.31
C ASP A 61 -1.54 -25.43 4.56
N GLY A 62 -0.39 -25.99 5.00
CA GLY A 62 0.27 -27.14 4.37
C GLY A 62 1.16 -26.80 3.17
N VAL A 63 1.40 -25.51 2.90
CA VAL A 63 2.24 -25.05 1.78
C VAL A 63 3.52 -24.42 2.31
N GLU A 64 4.60 -25.20 2.29
CA GLU A 64 5.91 -24.72 2.75
C GLU A 64 6.52 -23.67 1.80
N ASN A 65 7.35 -22.80 2.38
CA ASN A 65 8.10 -21.75 1.67
C ASN A 65 7.25 -20.76 0.86
N PHE A 66 5.96 -20.64 1.20
CA PHE A 66 5.06 -19.67 0.60
C PHE A 66 4.58 -18.66 1.64
N VAL A 67 4.91 -17.39 1.42
CA VAL A 67 4.60 -16.30 2.34
C VAL A 67 3.96 -15.15 1.56
N THR A 68 2.81 -14.68 2.03
CA THR A 68 2.12 -13.52 1.45
C THR A 68 2.20 -12.33 2.40
N ILE A 69 2.47 -11.13 1.88
CA ILE A 69 2.26 -9.88 2.61
C ILE A 69 1.20 -9.04 1.90
N SER A 70 0.22 -8.56 2.64
CA SER A 70 -0.89 -7.76 2.09
C SER A 70 -1.27 -6.59 3.00
N GLY A 71 -2.07 -5.67 2.47
CA GLY A 71 -2.47 -4.44 3.16
C GLY A 71 -1.34 -3.40 3.21
N GLY A 72 -1.34 -2.63 4.30
CA GLY A 72 -0.34 -1.59 4.54
C GLY A 72 -0.51 -0.32 3.71
N LYS A 73 0.47 0.57 3.85
CA LYS A 73 0.55 1.85 3.17
C LYS A 73 1.96 2.05 2.65
N THR A 74 2.15 2.92 1.66
CA THR A 74 3.50 3.32 1.21
C THR A 74 4.35 3.83 2.38
N THR A 75 3.74 4.56 3.32
CA THR A 75 4.42 5.07 4.52
C THR A 75 4.92 3.97 5.47
N SER A 76 4.37 2.76 5.39
CA SER A 76 4.79 1.59 6.17
C SER A 76 5.58 0.57 5.36
N ALA A 77 5.90 0.85 4.09
CA ALA A 77 6.50 -0.13 3.17
C ALA A 77 7.82 -0.71 3.70
N ARG A 78 8.66 0.10 4.37
CA ARG A 78 9.90 -0.39 5.00
C ARG A 78 9.62 -1.42 6.11
N ALA A 79 8.67 -1.14 6.98
CA ALA A 79 8.29 -2.03 8.08
C ALA A 79 7.60 -3.31 7.56
N MET A 80 6.83 -3.20 6.47
CA MET A 80 6.27 -4.36 5.75
C MET A 80 7.39 -5.27 5.23
N ALA A 81 8.36 -4.70 4.53
CA ALA A 81 9.50 -5.43 3.98
C ALA A 81 10.32 -6.12 5.09
N GLU A 82 10.63 -5.39 6.17
CA GLU A 82 11.32 -5.96 7.34
C GLU A 82 10.55 -7.16 7.90
N LYS A 83 9.25 -7.01 8.16
CA LYS A 83 8.43 -8.08 8.75
C LYS A 83 8.38 -9.35 7.89
N VAL A 84 8.21 -9.22 6.57
CA VAL A 84 8.16 -10.39 5.68
C VAL A 84 9.54 -11.01 5.51
N SER A 85 10.61 -10.20 5.46
CA SER A 85 11.98 -10.68 5.41
C SER A 85 12.36 -11.46 6.68
N ASP A 86 11.93 -11.04 7.87
CA ASP A 86 12.18 -11.79 9.11
C ASP A 86 11.57 -13.20 9.05
N VAL A 87 10.33 -13.32 8.55
CA VAL A 87 9.66 -14.63 8.37
C VAL A 87 10.45 -15.51 7.40
N ILE A 88 10.89 -14.94 6.27
CA ILE A 88 11.68 -15.65 5.27
C ILE A 88 13.05 -16.08 5.84
N CYS A 89 13.76 -15.19 6.53
CA CYS A 89 15.08 -15.49 7.10
C CYS A 89 14.98 -16.63 8.13
N ASN A 90 13.97 -16.60 9.00
CA ASN A 90 13.70 -17.67 9.95
C ASN A 90 13.46 -19.02 9.25
N LYS A 91 12.65 -19.04 8.17
CA LYS A 91 12.41 -20.26 7.38
C LYS A 91 13.68 -20.81 6.73
N LEU A 92 14.59 -19.94 6.31
CA LEU A 92 15.84 -20.31 5.66
C LEU A 92 16.98 -20.59 6.65
N GLY A 93 16.76 -20.44 7.95
CA GLY A 93 17.82 -20.57 8.98
C GLY A 93 18.88 -19.48 8.88
N ILE A 94 18.53 -18.30 8.36
CA ILE A 94 19.42 -17.15 8.21
C ILE A 94 19.21 -16.23 9.42
N ASP A 95 20.27 -16.01 10.19
CA ASP A 95 20.27 -15.05 11.31
C ASP A 95 21.07 -13.79 10.92
N VAL A 96 20.37 -12.79 10.40
CA VAL A 96 20.95 -11.49 10.03
C VAL A 96 20.03 -10.35 10.44
N PRO A 97 20.56 -9.26 11.04
CA PRO A 97 19.74 -8.12 11.43
C PRO A 97 19.28 -7.30 10.21
N CYS A 98 18.06 -6.79 10.25
CA CYS A 98 17.57 -5.85 9.25
C CYS A 98 18.34 -4.53 9.31
N ARG A 99 18.86 -4.07 8.16
CA ARG A 99 19.61 -2.80 8.06
C ARG A 99 18.86 -1.68 7.36
N THR A 100 17.62 -1.92 6.92
CA THR A 100 16.86 -1.00 6.06
C THR A 100 16.55 0.35 6.71
N ARG A 101 16.69 0.46 8.04
CA ARG A 101 16.56 1.73 8.77
C ARG A 101 17.74 2.67 8.55
N GLU A 102 18.93 2.12 8.30
CA GLU A 102 20.20 2.84 8.22
C GLU A 102 20.70 2.98 6.79
N VAL A 103 20.28 2.05 5.91
CA VAL A 103 20.66 2.07 4.49
C VAL A 103 19.90 3.17 3.75
N VAL A 104 20.64 4.13 3.20
CA VAL A 104 20.09 5.17 2.33
C VAL A 104 19.72 4.57 0.97
N LEU A 105 18.55 4.93 0.45
CA LEU A 105 18.14 4.53 -0.89
C LEU A 105 19.01 5.21 -1.96
N ALA A 106 19.25 4.50 -3.07
CA ALA A 106 19.94 5.07 -4.22
C ALA A 106 19.26 6.37 -4.69
N SER A 107 20.07 7.34 -5.10
CA SER A 107 19.53 8.62 -5.57
C SER A 107 18.78 8.42 -6.88
N TYR A 108 17.62 9.06 -7.04
CA TYR A 108 16.90 9.01 -8.32
C TYR A 108 17.75 9.58 -9.49
N ARG A 109 18.75 10.40 -9.19
CA ARG A 109 19.70 10.97 -10.17
C ARG A 109 20.69 9.96 -10.75
N GLU A 110 20.75 8.75 -10.22
CA GLU A 110 21.57 7.68 -10.78
C GLU A 110 20.88 6.97 -11.96
N PHE A 111 19.59 7.24 -12.19
CA PHE A 111 18.76 6.57 -13.18
C PHE A 111 18.22 7.49 -14.29
N PHE A 112 18.55 8.79 -14.24
CA PHE A 112 18.18 9.83 -15.22
C PHE A 112 19.38 10.74 -15.50
#